data_AF-R4U9T2-F1
#
_entry.id   AF-R4U9T2-F1
#
_cell.length_a   1.000
_cell.length_b   1.000
_cell.length_c   1.000
_cell.angle_alpha   90.00
_cell.angle_beta   90.00
_cell.angle_gamma   90.00
#
_symmetry.space_group_name_H-M   'P 1'
#
loop_
_entity.id
_entity.type
_entity.pdbx_description
1 polymer ?
#
loop_
_entity_poly.entity_id
_entity_poly.type
_entity_poly.pdbx_seq_one_letter_code
_entity_poly.pdbx_strand_id
1 'polypeptide(L)'
;MDSKVRNAKKWKLIVKAYLLVIAVMIPYFIFMYVSHTNSVLKNYFDFIEETPSEILNIFTTAKLPGRLEIFSFSYLALAITCASFLLSGFYLAAYDVKNNWSNNKMILVGTLSIIAFLFVASFMFSMSEYAYDKVDEWCRSLRGGYDGPEFIKNIEDMIPVDLPGREALIQKLSNLATGPGTNNVYPLRWMGVNTIWWVTGIQTVIILYIILKLGFRLERLFNTNINLAKNEELVVLKDTFNQGAARKILSLFLIPNEFNISLWIIICSAMVFTPQVIYTFKINLSFTAAHQFILFSFLYPFLTRNAIIPGTSSSLEQPNVDYYDIMSKNPGNSDLIFVLPIIVIALITTLLLGFAFIMINKPNISKIGFINLYIGFLVIGGISLTAFLVSQNELNSVIDFWNSQSDEFKRTVTKPLFGTTKIDYFWLHGNELVASAILSFSFIFALLAIGISHILKIKQGKIIAPIKK
;
A
#
# COMPACT_ATOMS: atom_id res chain seq x y z
N MET A 1 36.84 -3.79 24.00
CA MET A 1 36.46 -2.72 23.06
C MET A 1 35.77 -1.61 23.83
N ASP A 2 36.40 -0.43 23.88
CA ASP A 2 35.96 0.73 24.66
C ASP A 2 34.50 1.11 24.41
N SER A 3 33.83 1.54 25.49
CA SER A 3 32.45 2.02 25.49
C SER A 3 32.26 3.17 24.49
N LYS A 4 33.23 4.10 24.42
CA LYS A 4 33.25 5.22 23.46
C LYS A 4 33.25 4.75 22.00
N VAL A 5 34.10 3.77 21.65
CA VAL A 5 34.17 3.23 20.28
C VAL A 5 32.89 2.47 19.92
N ARG A 6 32.28 1.77 20.88
CA ARG A 6 31.01 1.06 20.69
C ARG A 6 29.85 2.03 20.45
N ASN A 7 29.79 3.13 21.20
CA ASN A 7 28.78 4.16 21.05
C ASN A 7 28.93 4.93 19.72
N ALA A 8 30.15 5.26 19.31
CA ALA A 8 30.42 5.86 18.00
C ALA A 8 29.99 4.96 16.82
N LYS A 9 30.18 3.63 16.92
CA LYS A 9 29.71 2.67 15.90
C LYS A 9 28.18 2.59 15.84
N LYS A 10 27.49 2.59 16.99
CA LYS A 10 26.01 2.65 17.05
C LYS A 10 25.50 3.91 16.38
N TRP A 11 26.13 5.05 16.69
CA TRP A 11 25.79 6.35 16.12
C TRP A 11 25.88 6.37 14.60
N LYS A 12 27.02 5.95 14.05
CA LYS A 12 27.24 5.88 12.61
C LYS A 12 26.24 4.97 11.90
N LEU A 13 25.77 3.90 12.56
CA LEU A 13 24.78 2.97 12.01
C LEU A 13 23.39 3.62 11.92
N ILE A 14 22.97 4.30 12.99
CA ILE A 14 21.70 5.02 13.09
C ILE A 14 21.65 6.11 12.02
N VAL A 15 22.63 7.04 12.01
CA VAL A 15 22.68 8.15 11.04
C VAL A 15 22.62 7.67 9.59
N LYS A 16 23.34 6.58 9.25
CA LYS A 16 23.29 6.00 7.90
C LYS A 16 21.91 5.46 7.53
N ALA A 17 21.21 4.81 8.47
CA ALA A 17 19.86 4.32 8.23
C ALA A 17 18.89 5.49 7.97
N TYR A 18 19.00 6.57 8.74
CA TYR A 18 18.21 7.79 8.52
C TYR A 18 18.47 8.43 7.17
N LEU A 19 19.72 8.65 6.79
CA LEU A 19 20.06 9.24 5.49
C LEU A 19 19.49 8.40 4.34
N LEU A 20 19.48 7.07 4.49
CA LEU A 20 18.91 6.19 3.48
C LEU A 20 17.38 6.29 3.42
N VAL A 21 16.68 6.41 4.56
CA VAL A 21 15.24 6.66 4.59
C VAL A 21 14.90 8.03 3.97
N ILE A 22 15.66 9.09 4.28
CA ILE A 22 15.47 10.40 3.66
C ILE A 22 15.66 10.33 2.14
N ALA A 23 16.67 9.59 1.66
CA ALA A 23 16.89 9.39 0.23
C ALA A 23 15.69 8.70 -0.45
N VAL A 24 15.07 7.74 0.23
CA VAL A 24 13.85 7.07 -0.26
C VAL A 24 12.66 8.03 -0.33
N MET A 25 12.62 9.06 0.53
CA MET A 25 11.55 10.07 0.59
C MET A 25 11.74 11.26 -0.38
N ILE A 26 12.86 11.34 -1.12
CA ILE A 26 13.13 12.44 -2.09
C ILE A 26 11.95 12.73 -3.05
N PRO A 27 11.28 11.73 -3.64
CA PRO A 27 10.15 11.97 -4.54
C PRO A 27 9.04 12.84 -3.91
N TYR A 28 8.79 12.68 -2.62
CA TYR A 28 7.76 13.47 -1.91
C TYR A 28 8.13 14.94 -1.76
N PHE A 29 9.41 15.26 -1.56
CA PHE A 29 9.87 16.65 -1.52
C PHE A 29 9.78 17.29 -2.91
N ILE A 30 10.05 16.53 -3.97
CA ILE A 30 9.86 16.97 -5.36
C ILE A 30 8.38 17.22 -5.63
N PHE A 31 7.49 16.29 -5.24
CA PHE A 31 6.05 16.46 -5.37
C PHE A 31 5.56 17.74 -4.71
N MET A 32 5.99 18.03 -3.47
CA MET A 32 5.61 19.28 -2.80
C MET A 32 6.03 20.50 -3.61
N TYR A 33 7.25 20.53 -4.15
CA TYR A 33 7.72 21.63 -4.98
C TYR A 33 6.86 21.79 -6.25
N VAL A 34 6.61 20.69 -6.97
CA VAL A 34 5.82 20.68 -8.21
C VAL A 34 4.38 21.14 -7.95
N SER A 35 3.73 20.58 -6.93
CA SER A 35 2.33 20.92 -6.59
C SER A 35 2.17 22.38 -6.17
N HIS A 36 3.13 22.98 -5.46
CA HIS A 36 3.08 24.39 -5.06
C HIS A 36 3.37 25.37 -6.20
N THR A 37 4.10 24.92 -7.23
CA THR A 37 4.46 25.75 -8.39
C THR A 37 3.52 25.58 -9.58
N ASN A 38 2.58 24.63 -9.53
CA ASN A 38 1.65 24.36 -10.62
C ASN A 38 0.56 25.43 -10.72
N SER A 39 0.60 26.23 -11.80
CA SER A 39 -0.38 27.29 -12.06
C SER A 39 -1.78 26.78 -12.37
N VAL A 40 -1.91 25.58 -12.95
CA VAL A 40 -3.22 24.97 -13.26
C VAL A 40 -3.90 24.52 -11.98
N LEU A 41 -3.15 23.94 -11.03
CA LEU A 41 -3.68 23.59 -9.72
C LEU A 41 -4.15 24.84 -8.95
N LYS A 42 -3.40 25.95 -9.06
CA LYS A 42 -3.83 27.23 -8.49
C LYS A 42 -5.17 27.69 -9.09
N ASN A 43 -5.27 27.71 -10.42
CA ASN A 43 -6.51 28.08 -11.12
C ASN A 43 -7.69 27.16 -10.74
N TYR A 44 -7.42 25.89 -10.47
CA TYR A 44 -8.42 24.95 -9.97
C TYR A 44 -8.94 25.34 -8.57
N PHE A 45 -8.05 25.72 -7.64
CA PHE A 45 -8.49 26.21 -6.33
C PHE A 45 -9.31 27.50 -6.45
N ASP A 46 -8.83 28.44 -7.25
CA ASP A 46 -9.55 29.70 -7.50
C ASP A 46 -10.93 29.41 -8.14
N PHE A 47 -11.00 28.42 -9.04
CA PHE A 47 -12.27 27.95 -9.62
C PHE A 47 -13.26 27.41 -8.58
N ILE A 48 -12.82 26.54 -7.67
CA ILE A 48 -13.69 25.98 -6.63
C ILE A 48 -14.13 27.03 -5.62
N GLU A 49 -13.24 27.95 -5.25
CA GLU A 49 -13.52 28.98 -4.24
C GLU A 49 -14.45 30.09 -4.78
N GLU A 50 -14.32 30.44 -6.07
CA GLU A 50 -15.09 31.54 -6.68
C GLU A 50 -16.44 31.11 -7.26
N THR A 51 -16.61 29.84 -7.62
CA THR A 51 -17.83 29.38 -8.30
C THR A 51 -18.92 29.02 -7.28
N PRO A 52 -20.14 29.59 -7.40
CA PRO A 52 -21.27 29.21 -6.54
C PRO A 52 -21.53 27.71 -6.54
N SER A 53 -21.87 27.16 -5.37
CA SER A 53 -22.08 25.72 -5.19
C SER A 53 -23.16 25.15 -6.10
N GLU A 54 -24.18 25.95 -6.41
CA GLU A 54 -25.28 25.60 -7.31
C GLU A 54 -24.78 25.35 -8.74
N ILE A 55 -23.80 26.15 -9.19
CA ILE A 55 -23.19 26.01 -10.52
C ILE A 55 -22.22 24.83 -10.54
N LEU A 56 -21.39 24.66 -9.50
CA LEU A 56 -20.46 23.53 -9.40
C LEU A 56 -21.18 22.17 -9.42
N ASN A 57 -22.34 22.08 -8.77
CA ASN A 57 -23.13 20.85 -8.70
C ASN A 57 -23.72 20.38 -10.04
N ILE A 58 -23.67 21.23 -11.08
CA ILE A 58 -24.12 20.88 -12.44
C ILE A 58 -23.18 19.84 -13.07
N PHE A 59 -21.87 19.94 -12.84
CA PHE A 59 -20.86 19.12 -13.53
C PHE A 59 -19.84 18.46 -12.58
N THR A 60 -19.92 18.72 -11.29
CA THR A 60 -19.06 18.13 -10.26
C THR A 60 -19.87 17.58 -9.10
N THR A 61 -19.27 16.70 -8.30
CA THR A 61 -19.84 16.33 -7.00
C THR A 61 -19.14 17.11 -5.88
N ALA A 62 -19.74 17.13 -4.69
CA ALA A 62 -19.17 17.77 -3.50
C ALA A 62 -17.85 17.14 -3.00
N LYS A 63 -17.29 16.14 -3.68
CA LYS A 63 -16.09 15.39 -3.27
C LYS A 63 -14.80 15.83 -3.99
N LEU A 64 -14.77 17.02 -4.56
CA LEU A 64 -13.56 17.56 -5.19
C LEU A 64 -12.48 17.90 -4.14
N PRO A 65 -11.23 17.45 -4.32
CA PRO A 65 -10.16 17.73 -3.37
C PRO A 65 -9.86 19.22 -3.22
N GLY A 66 -10.07 19.76 -2.02
CA GLY A 66 -9.74 21.16 -1.72
C GLY A 66 -8.24 21.38 -1.49
N ARG A 67 -7.85 22.66 -1.38
CA ARG A 67 -6.46 23.07 -1.06
C ARG A 67 -5.92 22.39 0.21
N LEU A 68 -6.75 22.28 1.24
CA LEU A 68 -6.37 21.64 2.49
C LEU A 68 -6.15 20.14 2.32
N GLU A 69 -7.01 19.43 1.59
CA GLU A 69 -6.87 17.98 1.39
C GLU A 69 -5.59 17.64 0.64
N ILE A 70 -5.21 18.47 -0.34
CA ILE A 70 -3.97 18.28 -1.10
C ILE A 70 -2.75 18.62 -0.25
N PHE A 71 -2.70 19.76 0.44
CA PHE A 71 -1.45 20.19 1.08
C PHE A 71 -1.28 19.82 2.56
N SER A 72 -2.36 19.69 3.33
CA SER A 72 -2.26 19.49 4.78
C SER A 72 -1.53 18.19 5.15
N PHE A 73 -1.76 17.12 4.39
CA PHE A 73 -1.07 15.85 4.61
C PHE A 73 0.43 15.94 4.32
N SER A 74 0.87 16.68 3.29
CA SER A 74 2.30 16.89 3.04
C SER A 74 2.97 17.71 4.14
N TYR A 75 2.29 18.76 4.63
CA TYR A 75 2.82 19.57 5.72
C TYR A 75 2.91 18.80 7.04
N LEU A 76 1.89 17.99 7.35
CA LEU A 76 1.91 17.12 8.51
C LEU A 76 2.97 16.02 8.39
N ALA A 77 3.14 15.45 7.19
CA ALA A 77 4.22 14.51 6.91
C ALA A 77 5.61 15.15 7.11
N LEU A 78 5.80 16.39 6.67
CA LEU A 78 7.03 17.14 6.88
C LEU A 78 7.26 17.44 8.37
N ALA A 79 6.22 17.85 9.10
CA ALA A 79 6.28 18.06 10.54
C ALA A 79 6.67 16.77 11.28
N ILE A 80 6.08 15.63 10.92
CA ILE A 80 6.42 14.31 11.48
C ILE A 80 7.86 13.94 11.13
N THR A 81 8.30 14.20 9.89
CA THR A 81 9.68 13.96 9.46
C THR A 81 10.67 14.81 10.27
N CYS A 82 10.39 16.10 10.47
CA CYS A 82 11.19 16.98 11.32
C CYS A 82 11.15 16.57 12.80
N ALA A 83 9.99 16.20 13.34
CA ALA A 83 9.84 15.71 14.70
C ALA A 83 10.63 14.40 14.90
N SER A 84 10.65 13.52 13.91
CA SER A 84 11.45 12.28 13.91
C SER A 84 12.96 12.60 14.05
N PHE A 85 13.42 13.67 13.41
CA PHE A 85 14.80 14.16 13.50
C PHE A 85 15.11 14.75 14.88
N LEU A 86 14.23 15.62 15.39
CA LEU A 86 14.39 16.23 16.71
C LEU A 86 14.34 15.19 17.83
N LEU A 87 13.40 14.25 17.76
CA LEU A 87 13.29 13.14 18.70
C LEU A 87 14.56 12.32 18.75
N SER A 88 15.17 12.02 17.59
CA SER A 88 16.48 11.38 17.54
C SER A 88 17.49 12.17 18.38
N GLY A 89 17.61 13.48 18.13
CA GLY A 89 18.51 14.39 18.86
C GLY A 89 18.31 14.41 20.38
N PHE A 90 17.07 14.55 20.84
CA PHE A 90 16.74 14.56 22.27
C PHE A 90 16.98 13.20 22.94
N TYR A 91 16.67 12.11 22.25
CA TYR A 91 16.93 10.76 22.72
C TYR A 91 18.43 10.50 22.95
N LEU A 92 19.26 11.10 22.10
CA LEU A 92 20.71 11.00 22.16
C LEU A 92 21.32 11.93 23.21
N ALA A 93 20.77 13.13 23.41
CA ALA A 93 21.21 14.04 24.46
C ALA A 93 20.89 13.50 25.86
N ALA A 94 19.73 12.86 26.03
CA ALA A 94 19.35 12.18 27.27
C ALA A 94 20.25 10.95 27.57
N TYR A 95 20.91 10.37 26.56
CA TYR A 95 21.78 9.20 26.69
C TYR A 95 23.12 9.50 27.38
N ASP A 96 23.66 10.71 27.25
CA ASP A 96 24.89 11.11 27.94
C ASP A 96 24.67 11.27 29.46
N VAL A 97 23.42 11.35 29.91
CA VAL A 97 23.05 11.52 31.32
C VAL A 97 22.68 10.18 31.95
N LYS A 98 23.68 9.53 32.53
CA LYS A 98 23.64 8.39 33.48
C LYS A 98 23.37 6.97 32.96
N ASN A 99 24.33 6.13 33.35
CA ASN A 99 24.52 4.71 33.18
C ASN A 99 23.41 3.90 33.87
N ASN A 100 22.43 3.37 33.12
CA ASN A 100 21.48 2.40 33.66
C ASN A 100 21.05 1.38 32.61
N TRP A 101 20.91 0.11 33.01
CA TRP A 101 20.61 -1.05 32.17
C TRP A 101 19.27 -0.93 31.41
N SER A 102 18.38 -0.03 31.87
CA SER A 102 17.13 0.39 31.20
C SER A 102 17.35 1.10 29.85
N ASN A 103 18.52 1.71 29.62
CA ASN A 103 18.77 2.56 28.44
C ASN A 103 18.75 1.79 27.11
N ASN A 104 19.16 0.53 27.05
CA ASN A 104 19.33 -0.18 25.77
C ASN A 104 17.99 -0.59 25.13
N LYS A 105 17.02 -1.04 25.95
CA LYS A 105 15.66 -1.34 25.48
C LYS A 105 14.94 -0.06 25.09
N MET A 106 15.13 1.00 25.87
CA MET A 106 14.66 2.33 25.55
C MET A 106 15.21 2.78 24.18
N ILE A 107 16.53 2.74 23.93
CA ILE A 107 17.12 3.09 22.62
C ILE A 107 16.52 2.29 21.46
N LEU A 108 16.32 0.99 21.65
CA LEU A 108 15.68 0.16 20.63
C LEU A 108 14.25 0.66 20.35
N VAL A 109 13.45 0.87 21.39
CA VAL A 109 12.07 1.38 21.29
C VAL A 109 12.05 2.75 20.63
N GLY A 110 12.88 3.70 21.08
CA GLY A 110 12.97 5.04 20.49
C GLY A 110 13.37 5.00 19.02
N THR A 111 14.37 4.19 18.65
CA THR A 111 14.78 4.03 17.25
C THR A 111 13.67 3.42 16.39
N LEU A 112 12.95 2.41 16.92
CA LEU A 112 11.80 1.82 16.23
C LEU A 112 10.65 2.82 16.07
N SER A 113 10.35 3.61 17.11
CA SER A 113 9.30 4.64 17.08
C SER A 113 9.59 5.73 16.04
N ILE A 114 10.84 6.18 15.94
CA ILE A 114 11.19 7.23 14.99
C ILE A 114 11.04 6.73 13.55
N ILE A 115 11.43 5.49 13.25
CA ILE A 115 11.26 4.96 11.88
C ILE A 115 9.79 4.60 11.61
N ALA A 116 9.01 4.22 12.63
CA ALA A 116 7.55 4.11 12.50
C ALA A 116 6.92 5.48 12.16
N PHE A 117 7.39 6.58 12.75
CA PHE A 117 6.97 7.92 12.35
C PHE A 117 7.35 8.28 10.91
N LEU A 118 8.52 7.85 10.42
CA LEU A 118 8.90 8.02 9.01
C LEU A 118 8.02 7.20 8.06
N PHE A 119 7.56 6.03 8.49
CA PHE A 119 6.55 5.26 7.76
C PHE A 119 5.21 6.01 7.70
N VAL A 120 4.73 6.52 8.84
CA VAL A 120 3.50 7.34 8.88
C VAL A 120 3.65 8.57 7.98
N ALA A 121 4.79 9.27 8.03
CA ALA A 121 5.05 10.42 7.16
C ALA A 121 4.98 10.03 5.67
N SER A 122 5.55 8.90 5.26
CA SER A 122 5.49 8.42 3.87
C SER A 122 4.04 8.15 3.43
N PHE A 123 3.25 7.51 4.30
CA PHE A 123 1.82 7.29 4.05
C PHE A 123 1.05 8.60 3.89
N MET A 124 1.34 9.60 4.73
CA MET A 124 0.71 10.92 4.63
C MET A 124 1.11 11.66 3.36
N PHE A 125 2.36 11.59 2.93
CA PHE A 125 2.75 12.13 1.63
C PHE A 125 1.98 11.46 0.48
N SER A 126 1.79 10.14 0.54
CA SER A 126 1.03 9.40 -0.49
C SER A 126 -0.44 9.81 -0.53
N MET A 127 -1.05 10.10 0.62
CA MET A 127 -2.42 10.62 0.68
C MET A 127 -2.56 11.96 -0.04
N SER A 128 -1.54 12.83 0.08
CA SER A 128 -1.50 14.11 -0.62
C SER A 128 -1.33 13.93 -2.13
N GLU A 129 -0.42 13.06 -2.58
CA GLU A 129 -0.25 12.72 -3.99
C GLU A 129 -1.55 12.15 -4.57
N TYR A 130 -2.23 11.28 -3.80
CA TYR A 130 -3.53 10.69 -4.18
C TYR A 130 -4.63 11.74 -4.33
N ALA A 131 -4.71 12.71 -3.40
CA ALA A 131 -5.65 13.82 -3.51
C ALA A 131 -5.34 14.72 -4.73
N TYR A 132 -4.07 14.96 -5.02
CA TYR A 132 -3.64 15.70 -6.20
C TYR A 132 -4.02 14.98 -7.50
N ASP A 133 -3.79 13.66 -7.59
CA ASP A 133 -4.09 12.90 -8.79
C ASP A 133 -5.60 12.75 -9.04
N LYS A 134 -6.44 12.77 -7.99
CA LYS A 134 -7.89 12.92 -8.15
C LYS A 134 -8.28 14.20 -8.90
N VAL A 135 -7.51 15.29 -8.78
CA VAL A 135 -7.75 16.51 -9.56
C VAL A 135 -7.38 16.29 -11.03
N ASP A 136 -6.27 15.60 -11.33
CA ASP A 136 -5.91 15.25 -12.71
C ASP A 136 -6.99 14.35 -13.34
N GLU A 137 -7.48 13.35 -12.62
CA GLU A 137 -8.54 12.45 -13.07
C GLU A 137 -9.88 13.16 -13.22
N TRP A 138 -10.18 14.16 -12.37
CA TRP A 138 -11.33 15.03 -12.57
C TRP A 138 -11.21 15.81 -13.89
N CYS A 139 -10.06 16.45 -14.15
CA CYS A 139 -9.81 17.15 -15.42
C CYS A 139 -9.94 16.22 -16.64
N ARG A 140 -9.51 14.96 -16.54
CA ARG A 140 -9.70 13.95 -17.61
C ARG A 140 -11.16 13.56 -17.79
N SER A 141 -11.90 13.41 -16.70
CA SER A 141 -13.31 13.05 -16.76
C SER A 141 -14.21 14.16 -17.33
N LEU A 142 -13.83 15.44 -17.22
CA LEU A 142 -14.46 16.52 -17.99
C LEU A 142 -14.40 16.29 -19.51
N ARG A 143 -13.45 15.49 -19.98
CA ARG A 143 -13.30 15.11 -21.38
C ARG A 143 -13.93 13.75 -21.70
N GLY A 144 -14.72 13.20 -20.79
CA GLY A 144 -15.30 11.85 -20.92
C GLY A 144 -14.27 10.73 -20.90
N GLY A 145 -13.06 11.00 -20.38
CA GLY A 145 -11.94 10.05 -20.41
C GLY A 145 -11.27 9.90 -21.79
N TYR A 146 -11.47 10.86 -22.70
CA TYR A 146 -10.96 10.83 -24.07
C TYR A 146 -10.03 12.02 -24.38
N ASP A 147 -8.98 11.79 -25.18
CA ASP A 147 -7.92 12.75 -25.53
C ASP A 147 -8.17 13.54 -26.84
N GLY A 148 -9.28 13.31 -27.54
CA GLY A 148 -9.55 14.00 -28.81
C GLY A 148 -10.18 15.38 -28.68
N PRO A 149 -10.19 16.19 -29.76
CA PRO A 149 -10.49 17.62 -29.75
C PRO A 149 -11.97 17.95 -29.48
N GLU A 150 -12.86 16.96 -29.58
CA GLU A 150 -14.31 17.10 -29.41
C GLU A 150 -14.72 17.42 -27.97
N PHE A 151 -13.80 17.34 -27.00
CA PHE A 151 -14.10 17.56 -25.59
C PHE A 151 -14.61 18.98 -25.29
N ILE A 152 -14.24 20.00 -26.08
CA ILE A 152 -14.74 21.37 -25.88
C ILE A 152 -16.26 21.40 -26.08
N LYS A 153 -16.71 20.77 -27.18
CA LYS A 153 -18.14 20.61 -27.45
C LYS A 153 -18.84 19.83 -26.34
N ASN A 154 -18.19 18.80 -25.79
CA ASN A 154 -18.75 18.08 -24.65
C ASN A 154 -18.92 18.98 -23.42
N ILE A 155 -17.96 19.87 -23.12
CA ILE A 155 -18.08 20.85 -22.03
C ILE A 155 -19.19 21.86 -22.33
N GLU A 156 -19.32 22.32 -23.57
CA GLU A 156 -20.40 23.22 -23.99
C GLU A 156 -21.78 22.58 -23.78
N ASP A 157 -21.93 21.32 -24.15
CA ASP A 157 -23.18 20.56 -24.07
C ASP A 157 -23.55 20.18 -22.61
N MET A 158 -22.59 20.17 -21.68
CA MET A 158 -22.83 19.96 -20.24
C MET A 158 -23.49 21.16 -19.54
N ILE A 159 -23.31 22.37 -20.09
CA ILE A 159 -23.65 23.62 -19.38
C ILE A 159 -24.94 24.21 -19.97
N PRO A 160 -25.97 24.46 -19.14
CA PRO A 160 -27.23 25.03 -19.59
C PRO A 160 -27.03 26.31 -20.43
N VAL A 161 -27.74 26.39 -21.55
CA VAL A 161 -27.61 27.48 -22.54
C VAL A 161 -27.98 28.84 -21.93
N ASP A 162 -28.86 28.85 -20.95
CA ASP A 162 -29.39 30.02 -20.27
C ASP A 162 -28.56 30.47 -19.05
N LEU A 163 -27.47 29.77 -18.73
CA LEU A 163 -26.63 30.11 -17.57
C LEU A 163 -25.88 31.45 -17.78
N PRO A 164 -26.04 32.45 -16.89
CA PRO A 164 -25.28 33.69 -16.97
C PRO A 164 -23.76 33.44 -16.88
N GLY A 165 -22.99 34.00 -17.81
CA GLY A 165 -21.53 33.82 -17.85
C GLY A 165 -21.07 32.46 -18.41
N ARG A 166 -21.95 31.71 -19.08
CA ARG A 166 -21.67 30.41 -19.72
C ARG A 166 -20.33 30.36 -20.48
N GLU A 167 -20.07 31.32 -21.37
CA GLU A 167 -18.84 31.33 -22.18
C GLU A 167 -17.56 31.43 -21.34
N ALA A 168 -17.57 32.27 -20.30
CA ALA A 168 -16.43 32.38 -19.38
C ALA A 168 -16.22 31.08 -18.59
N LEU A 169 -17.30 30.40 -18.21
CA LEU A 169 -17.26 29.11 -17.53
C LEU A 169 -16.72 27.99 -18.44
N ILE A 170 -17.18 27.91 -19.69
CA ILE A 170 -16.68 26.97 -20.70
C ILE A 170 -15.17 27.16 -20.89
N GLN A 171 -14.73 28.41 -21.04
CA GLN A 171 -13.32 28.72 -21.22
C GLN A 171 -12.50 28.33 -19.98
N LYS A 172 -13.01 28.58 -18.77
CA LYS A 172 -12.33 28.21 -17.51
C LYS A 172 -12.21 26.68 -17.39
N LEU A 173 -13.27 25.92 -17.65
CA LEU A 173 -13.26 24.46 -17.63
C LEU A 173 -12.37 23.86 -18.73
N SER A 174 -12.41 24.41 -19.94
CA SER A 174 -11.54 23.97 -21.04
C SER A 174 -10.06 24.19 -20.73
N ASN A 175 -9.72 25.33 -20.11
CA ASN A 175 -8.37 25.63 -19.65
C ASN A 175 -7.91 24.73 -18.48
N LEU A 176 -8.82 24.31 -17.60
CA LEU A 176 -8.51 23.32 -16.55
C LEU A 176 -8.25 21.93 -17.16
N ALA A 177 -9.01 21.56 -18.20
CA ALA A 177 -8.87 20.28 -18.89
C ALA A 177 -7.63 20.16 -19.78
N THR A 178 -7.07 21.28 -20.27
CA THR A 178 -5.94 21.30 -21.23
C THR A 178 -4.73 22.17 -20.86
N GLY A 179 -4.79 22.84 -19.71
CA GLY A 179 -3.82 23.85 -19.34
C GLY A 179 -3.95 25.14 -20.16
N PRO A 180 -3.60 26.31 -19.60
CA PRO A 180 -3.79 27.59 -20.26
C PRO A 180 -2.93 27.69 -21.54
N GLY A 181 -3.57 27.82 -22.69
CA GLY A 181 -2.94 28.15 -23.98
C GLY A 181 -2.05 27.07 -24.60
N THR A 182 -1.98 25.87 -24.01
CA THR A 182 -1.00 24.84 -24.42
C THR A 182 -1.58 23.58 -25.08
N ASN A 183 -2.92 23.42 -25.15
CA ASN A 183 -3.55 22.15 -25.57
C ASN A 183 -2.87 20.92 -24.93
N ASN A 184 -2.36 21.08 -23.70
CA ASN A 184 -1.64 20.04 -23.00
C ASN A 184 -2.69 19.08 -22.44
N VAL A 185 -2.75 17.89 -23.01
CA VAL A 185 -3.70 16.82 -22.64
C VAL A 185 -3.53 16.38 -21.17
N TYR A 186 -2.41 16.74 -20.52
CA TYR A 186 -2.04 16.34 -19.16
C TYR A 186 -1.47 17.51 -18.33
N PRO A 187 -2.27 18.55 -18.03
CA PRO A 187 -1.76 19.77 -17.40
C PRO A 187 -1.40 19.59 -15.92
N LEU A 188 -1.94 18.55 -15.26
CA LEU A 188 -1.73 18.25 -13.85
C LEU A 188 -1.00 16.94 -13.61
N ARG A 189 -0.55 16.20 -14.64
CA ARG A 189 -0.04 14.85 -14.47
C ARG A 189 1.21 14.79 -13.58
N TRP A 190 1.11 14.06 -12.47
CA TRP A 190 2.21 13.69 -11.57
C TRP A 190 2.51 12.20 -11.68
N MET A 191 1.70 11.38 -11.00
CA MET A 191 1.74 9.92 -11.00
C MET A 191 0.30 9.44 -10.86
N GLY A 192 -0.12 8.48 -11.68
CA GLY A 192 -1.50 7.98 -11.64
C GLY A 192 -1.87 7.35 -10.30
N VAL A 193 -3.16 7.35 -9.99
CA VAL A 193 -3.77 6.93 -8.71
C VAL A 193 -3.15 5.65 -8.16
N ASN A 194 -3.01 4.63 -9.00
CA ASN A 194 -2.48 3.34 -8.60
C ASN A 194 -0.96 3.31 -8.46
N THR A 195 -0.26 4.10 -9.27
CA THR A 195 1.21 4.21 -9.24
C THR A 195 1.69 4.79 -7.92
N ILE A 196 0.98 5.79 -7.39
CA ILE A 196 1.27 6.38 -6.07
C ILE A 196 1.34 5.28 -5.01
N TRP A 197 0.30 4.47 -4.89
CA TRP A 197 0.23 3.40 -3.90
C TRP A 197 1.29 2.31 -4.08
N TRP A 198 1.65 1.97 -5.33
CA TRP A 198 2.76 1.05 -5.59
C TRP A 198 4.10 1.62 -5.14
N VAL A 199 4.36 2.91 -5.41
CA VAL A 199 5.56 3.60 -4.93
C VAL A 199 5.58 3.62 -3.41
N THR A 200 4.48 3.96 -2.75
CA THR A 200 4.32 3.87 -1.29
C THR A 200 4.62 2.47 -0.77
N GLY A 201 4.09 1.44 -1.42
CA GLY A 201 4.31 0.04 -1.06
C GLY A 201 5.78 -0.35 -1.15
N ILE A 202 6.46 0.01 -2.23
CA ILE A 202 7.91 -0.25 -2.41
C ILE A 202 8.73 0.50 -1.36
N GLN A 203 8.45 1.79 -1.15
CA GLN A 203 9.13 2.58 -0.13
C GLN A 203 8.90 2.01 1.27
N THR A 204 7.69 1.53 1.56
CA THR A 204 7.34 0.84 2.81
C THR A 204 8.21 -0.40 2.99
N VAL A 205 8.34 -1.24 1.97
CA VAL A 205 9.21 -2.42 2.02
C VAL A 205 10.65 -2.04 2.34
N ILE A 206 11.17 -1.01 1.68
CA ILE A 206 12.54 -0.53 1.89
C ILE A 206 12.72 0.01 3.31
N ILE A 207 11.82 0.89 3.77
CA ILE A 207 11.87 1.50 5.11
C ILE A 207 11.80 0.41 6.17
N LEU A 208 10.80 -0.46 6.12
CA LEU A 208 10.63 -1.51 7.12
C LEU A 208 11.78 -2.54 7.07
N TYR A 209 12.34 -2.85 5.90
CA TYR A 209 13.55 -3.67 5.80
C TYR A 209 14.74 -3.02 6.51
N ILE A 210 14.92 -1.70 6.36
CA ILE A 210 15.95 -0.94 7.09
C ILE A 210 15.68 -1.00 8.59
N ILE A 211 14.42 -0.85 9.04
CA ILE A 211 14.02 -0.98 10.46
C ILE A 211 14.44 -2.34 11.00
N LEU A 212 14.03 -3.42 10.34
CA LEU A 212 14.30 -4.78 10.79
C LEU A 212 15.81 -5.02 10.88
N LYS A 213 16.55 -4.67 9.82
CA LYS A 213 18.01 -4.81 9.76
C LYS A 213 18.73 -3.99 10.84
N LEU A 214 18.26 -2.76 11.10
CA LEU A 214 18.81 -1.90 12.13
C LEU A 214 18.51 -2.46 13.53
N GLY A 215 17.26 -2.87 13.78
CA GLY A 215 16.81 -3.49 15.02
C GLY A 215 17.64 -4.70 15.38
N PHE A 216 17.84 -5.64 14.44
CA PHE A 216 18.70 -6.82 14.65
C PHE A 216 20.15 -6.46 14.95
N ARG A 217 20.73 -5.49 14.23
CA ARG A 217 22.11 -5.06 14.46
C ARG A 217 22.28 -4.37 15.81
N LEU A 218 21.29 -3.58 16.24
CA LEU A 218 21.29 -2.92 17.53
C LEU A 218 21.12 -3.94 18.67
N GLU A 219 20.17 -4.88 18.58
CA GLU A 219 19.97 -5.95 19.57
C GLU A 219 21.26 -6.74 19.81
N ARG A 220 21.99 -7.10 18.73
CA ARG A 220 23.30 -7.78 18.84
C ARG A 220 24.36 -6.94 19.55
N LEU A 221 24.37 -5.62 19.35
CA LEU A 221 25.29 -4.72 20.04
C LEU A 221 24.93 -4.53 21.53
N PHE A 222 23.68 -4.82 21.89
CA PHE A 222 23.17 -4.73 23.27
C PHE A 222 23.31 -6.04 24.05
N ASN A 223 23.20 -7.20 23.40
CA ASN A 223 23.28 -8.52 24.05
C ASN A 223 24.67 -9.18 23.87
N THR A 224 25.48 -9.19 24.93
CA THR A 224 26.82 -9.81 24.95
C THR A 224 26.85 -11.32 25.22
N ASN A 225 25.74 -11.92 25.66
CA ASN A 225 25.70 -13.31 26.15
C ASN A 225 25.36 -14.39 25.11
N ILE A 226 25.18 -14.04 23.82
CA ILE A 226 24.66 -14.98 22.82
C ILE A 226 25.68 -16.05 22.37
N ASN A 227 26.92 -16.00 22.87
CA ASN A 227 27.99 -16.89 22.40
C ASN A 227 27.99 -18.32 22.98
N LEU A 228 27.24 -18.62 24.04
CA LEU A 228 27.31 -19.94 24.72
C LEU A 228 26.39 -21.02 24.11
N ALA A 229 25.23 -20.65 23.56
CA ALA A 229 24.28 -21.64 23.01
C ALA A 229 24.66 -22.20 21.63
N LYS A 230 25.59 -21.55 20.92
CA LYS A 230 25.95 -21.90 19.53
C LYS A 230 26.80 -23.17 19.43
N ASN A 231 27.52 -23.53 20.50
CA ASN A 231 28.36 -24.72 20.52
C ASN A 231 27.56 -26.00 20.70
N GLU A 232 26.39 -25.95 21.36
CA GLU A 232 25.52 -27.13 21.53
C GLU A 232 24.70 -27.44 20.27
N GLU A 233 24.21 -26.41 19.57
CA GLU A 233 23.41 -26.58 18.35
C GLU A 233 24.25 -27.07 17.16
N LEU A 234 25.52 -26.64 17.07
CA LEU A 234 26.48 -27.09 16.07
C LEU A 234 26.87 -28.56 16.23
N VAL A 235 26.89 -29.09 17.46
CA VAL A 235 27.18 -30.51 17.74
C VAL A 235 26.03 -31.41 17.25
N VAL A 236 24.77 -31.00 17.49
CA VAL A 236 23.57 -31.74 17.02
C VAL A 236 23.45 -31.71 15.49
N LEU A 237 23.81 -30.59 14.84
CA LEU A 237 23.84 -30.50 13.38
C LEU A 237 24.91 -31.43 12.78
N LYS A 238 26.11 -31.52 13.39
CA LYS A 238 27.21 -32.37 12.90
C LYS A 238 26.83 -33.85 12.82
N ASP A 239 26.08 -34.36 13.79
CA ASP A 239 25.57 -35.74 13.80
C ASP A 239 24.48 -35.98 12.73
N THR A 240 23.77 -34.92 12.34
CA THR A 240 22.75 -34.96 11.28
C THR A 240 23.39 -34.99 9.88
N PHE A 241 24.60 -34.43 9.72
CA PHE A 241 25.33 -34.39 8.44
C PHE A 241 25.93 -35.73 8.00
N ASN A 242 25.98 -36.74 8.87
CA ASN A 242 26.47 -38.10 8.59
C ASN A 242 25.37 -39.06 8.03
N GLN A 243 24.19 -38.56 7.67
CA GLN A 243 23.09 -39.38 7.15
C GLN A 243 22.90 -39.20 5.63
N GLY A 244 22.38 -40.23 4.95
CA GLY A 244 22.17 -40.23 3.49
C GLY A 244 21.26 -39.10 2.98
N ALA A 245 21.41 -38.72 1.69
CA ALA A 245 20.84 -37.49 1.11
C ALA A 245 19.34 -37.27 1.38
N ALA A 246 18.50 -38.30 1.23
CA ALA A 246 17.06 -38.20 1.50
C ALA A 246 16.73 -37.98 2.99
N ARG A 247 17.48 -38.63 3.89
CA ARG A 247 17.31 -38.49 5.35
C ARG A 247 17.90 -37.17 5.85
N LYS A 248 18.93 -36.65 5.19
CA LYS A 248 19.50 -35.32 5.40
C LYS A 248 18.53 -34.21 5.02
N ILE A 249 17.85 -34.37 3.88
CA ILE A 249 16.75 -33.51 3.44
C ILE A 249 15.59 -33.59 4.45
N LEU A 250 15.10 -34.78 4.79
CA LEU A 250 14.04 -34.99 5.79
C LEU A 250 14.39 -34.46 7.19
N SER A 251 15.64 -34.61 7.65
CA SER A 251 16.09 -34.10 8.95
C SER A 251 16.30 -32.58 8.93
N LEU A 252 16.78 -32.01 7.82
CA LEU A 252 16.71 -30.56 7.57
C LEU A 252 15.25 -30.08 7.54
N PHE A 253 14.28 -30.89 7.12
CA PHE A 253 12.86 -30.50 7.11
C PHE A 253 12.13 -30.68 8.45
N LEU A 254 12.56 -31.61 9.31
CA LEU A 254 11.87 -32.02 10.53
C LEU A 254 12.49 -31.50 11.84
N ILE A 255 13.74 -31.03 11.83
CA ILE A 255 14.35 -30.44 13.02
C ILE A 255 13.79 -29.02 13.20
N PRO A 256 13.07 -28.72 14.29
CA PRO A 256 12.45 -27.42 14.48
C PRO A 256 13.51 -26.41 14.95
N ASN A 257 14.29 -25.83 14.03
CA ASN A 257 15.21 -24.74 14.31
C ASN A 257 14.78 -23.46 13.56
N GLU A 258 15.30 -22.31 13.97
CA GLU A 258 14.92 -21.00 13.43
C GLU A 258 15.13 -20.89 11.91
N PHE A 259 16.16 -21.56 11.38
CA PHE A 259 16.46 -21.62 9.95
C PHE A 259 15.39 -22.40 9.18
N ASN A 260 15.04 -23.60 9.64
CA ASN A 260 14.05 -24.47 9.00
C ASN A 260 12.65 -23.86 9.06
N ILE A 261 12.28 -23.23 10.18
CA ILE A 261 11.02 -22.50 10.31
C ILE A 261 10.98 -21.31 9.33
N SER A 262 12.06 -20.53 9.23
CA SER A 262 12.15 -19.43 8.28
C SER A 262 12.00 -19.91 6.83
N LEU A 263 12.63 -21.04 6.48
CA LEU A 263 12.53 -21.65 5.16
C LEU A 263 11.10 -22.07 4.83
N TRP A 264 10.43 -22.76 5.76
CA TRP A 264 9.03 -23.18 5.59
C TRP A 264 8.08 -21.99 5.42
N ILE A 265 8.26 -20.95 6.23
CA ILE A 265 7.49 -19.71 6.09
C ILE A 265 7.66 -19.16 4.67
N ILE A 266 8.89 -19.03 4.17
CA ILE A 266 9.13 -18.47 2.84
C ILE A 266 8.47 -19.32 1.75
N ILE A 267 8.68 -20.63 1.76
CA ILE A 267 8.14 -21.54 0.73
C ILE A 267 6.62 -21.53 0.75
N CYS A 268 6.00 -21.74 1.90
CA CYS A 268 4.54 -21.82 1.99
C CYS A 268 3.88 -20.45 1.77
N SER A 269 4.52 -19.36 2.19
CA SER A 269 4.06 -18.00 1.88
C SER A 269 4.12 -17.70 0.40
N ALA A 270 5.16 -18.15 -0.32
CA ALA A 270 5.21 -17.99 -1.77
C ALA A 270 4.01 -18.68 -2.44
N MET A 271 3.62 -19.88 -1.98
CA MET A 271 2.47 -20.58 -2.54
C MET A 271 1.14 -19.85 -2.29
N VAL A 272 0.95 -19.30 -1.10
CA VAL A 272 -0.31 -18.62 -0.73
C VAL A 272 -0.39 -17.21 -1.28
N PHE A 273 0.69 -16.43 -1.18
CA PHE A 273 0.69 -15.01 -1.54
C PHE A 273 0.94 -14.73 -3.02
N THR A 274 1.47 -15.68 -3.81
CA THR A 274 1.65 -15.47 -5.25
C THR A 274 0.34 -15.19 -6.00
N PRO A 275 -0.74 -15.99 -5.84
CA PRO A 275 -2.04 -15.67 -6.45
C PRO A 275 -2.57 -14.29 -6.07
N GLN A 276 -2.31 -13.84 -4.85
CA GLN A 276 -2.79 -12.58 -4.31
C GLN A 276 -1.99 -11.38 -4.86
N VAL A 277 -0.68 -11.58 -5.08
CA VAL A 277 0.16 -10.64 -5.83
C VAL A 277 -0.33 -10.50 -7.27
N ILE A 278 -0.61 -11.62 -7.95
CA ILE A 278 -1.13 -11.60 -9.33
C ILE A 278 -2.48 -10.88 -9.39
N TYR A 279 -3.40 -11.18 -8.46
CA TYR A 279 -4.68 -10.47 -8.34
C TYR A 279 -4.47 -8.96 -8.21
N THR A 280 -3.57 -8.52 -7.34
CA THR A 280 -3.31 -7.09 -7.10
C THR A 280 -2.79 -6.39 -8.35
N PHE A 281 -1.87 -7.03 -9.09
CA PHE A 281 -1.40 -6.49 -10.37
C PHE A 281 -2.54 -6.43 -11.39
N LYS A 282 -3.36 -7.48 -11.48
CA LYS A 282 -4.45 -7.55 -12.45
C LYS A 282 -5.46 -6.42 -12.27
N ILE A 283 -5.79 -6.05 -11.03
CA ILE A 283 -6.71 -4.95 -10.78
C ILE A 283 -6.02 -3.59 -10.89
N ASN A 284 -4.78 -3.43 -10.39
CA ASN A 284 -4.16 -2.10 -10.24
C ASN A 284 -3.36 -1.60 -11.45
N LEU A 285 -3.03 -2.42 -12.44
CA LEU A 285 -2.27 -1.97 -13.61
C LEU A 285 -3.15 -1.15 -14.55
N SER A 286 -2.68 0.04 -14.94
CA SER A 286 -3.48 1.04 -15.66
C SER A 286 -4.03 0.59 -17.02
N PHE A 287 -3.44 -0.44 -17.62
CA PHE A 287 -3.84 -0.98 -18.92
C PHE A 287 -4.79 -2.18 -18.83
N THR A 288 -5.23 -2.58 -17.63
CA THR A 288 -6.13 -3.73 -17.48
C THR A 288 -7.59 -3.31 -17.56
N ALA A 289 -8.44 -4.22 -18.06
CA ALA A 289 -9.89 -4.01 -18.10
C ALA A 289 -10.48 -3.79 -16.70
N ALA A 290 -9.90 -4.42 -15.67
CA ALA A 290 -10.30 -4.22 -14.27
C ALA A 290 -10.03 -2.79 -13.80
N HIS A 291 -8.89 -2.21 -14.19
CA HIS A 291 -8.58 -0.82 -13.84
C HIS A 291 -9.58 0.14 -14.49
N GLN A 292 -9.80 0.00 -15.80
CA GLN A 292 -10.77 0.80 -16.53
C GLN A 292 -12.17 0.67 -15.93
N PHE A 293 -12.60 -0.55 -15.60
CA PHE A 293 -13.87 -0.80 -14.92
C PHE A 293 -14.01 -0.02 -13.62
N ILE A 294 -12.96 0.02 -12.80
CA ILE A 294 -13.00 0.72 -11.51
C ILE A 294 -12.99 2.25 -11.70
N LEU A 295 -12.28 2.79 -12.69
CA LEU A 295 -12.34 4.23 -13.03
C LEU A 295 -13.77 4.66 -13.34
N PHE A 296 -14.47 3.92 -14.21
CA PHE A 296 -15.86 4.20 -14.57
C PHE A 296 -16.88 3.81 -13.50
N SER A 297 -16.50 2.99 -12.52
CA SER A 297 -17.40 2.59 -11.42
C SER A 297 -17.30 3.51 -10.20
N PHE A 298 -16.13 4.14 -9.98
CA PHE A 298 -15.83 4.84 -8.74
C PHE A 298 -15.13 6.19 -8.91
N LEU A 299 -14.24 6.36 -9.88
CA LEU A 299 -13.48 7.61 -9.93
C LEU A 299 -14.29 8.69 -10.67
N TYR A 300 -14.62 8.43 -11.93
CA TYR A 300 -15.35 9.38 -12.76
C TYR A 300 -16.75 9.76 -12.25
N PRO A 301 -17.60 8.81 -11.79
CA PRO A 301 -18.95 9.17 -11.32
C PRO A 301 -18.94 9.86 -9.95
N PHE A 302 -17.83 9.76 -9.18
CA PHE A 302 -17.69 10.48 -7.92
C PHE A 302 -16.96 11.82 -8.06
N LEU A 303 -16.30 12.09 -9.17
CA LEU A 303 -15.62 13.38 -9.42
C LEU A 303 -16.45 14.32 -10.29
N THR A 304 -17.17 13.78 -11.29
CA THR A 304 -17.97 14.56 -12.24
C THR A 304 -19.44 14.19 -12.22
N ARG A 305 -20.24 15.08 -12.80
CA ARG A 305 -21.63 14.82 -13.18
C ARG A 305 -21.86 15.25 -14.61
N ASN A 306 -22.78 14.57 -15.28
CA ASN A 306 -23.30 14.92 -16.60
C ASN A 306 -22.25 15.02 -17.72
N ALA A 307 -21.02 14.53 -17.50
CA ALA A 307 -20.02 14.54 -18.55
C ALA A 307 -20.37 13.52 -19.64
N ILE A 308 -20.23 13.94 -20.89
CA ILE A 308 -20.51 13.10 -22.05
C ILE A 308 -19.41 12.07 -22.17
N ILE A 309 -19.80 10.80 -22.10
CA ILE A 309 -18.91 9.68 -22.35
C ILE A 309 -19.05 9.29 -23.83
N PRO A 310 -17.99 9.39 -24.66
CA PRO A 310 -18.09 9.11 -26.08
C PRO A 310 -18.69 7.73 -26.39
N GLY A 311 -19.61 7.70 -27.35
CA GLY A 311 -20.27 6.46 -27.80
C GLY A 311 -21.39 5.95 -26.88
N THR A 312 -21.66 6.62 -25.77
CA THR A 312 -22.79 6.30 -24.89
C THR A 312 -23.98 7.23 -25.13
N SER A 313 -25.17 6.84 -24.67
CA SER A 313 -26.38 7.65 -24.76
C SER A 313 -27.23 7.53 -23.48
N SER A 314 -28.03 8.55 -23.19
CA SER A 314 -29.06 8.52 -22.14
C SER A 314 -30.46 8.54 -22.76
N SER A 315 -31.44 8.03 -22.04
CA SER A 315 -32.86 8.16 -22.40
C SER A 315 -33.45 9.51 -21.96
N LEU A 316 -32.68 10.33 -21.23
CA LEU A 316 -33.06 11.65 -20.72
C LEU A 316 -32.55 12.79 -21.61
N GLU A 317 -33.09 14.00 -21.40
CA GLU A 317 -32.77 15.22 -22.16
C GLU A 317 -31.29 15.64 -22.05
N GLN A 318 -30.57 15.15 -21.04
CA GLN A 318 -29.14 15.37 -20.86
C GLN A 318 -28.35 14.06 -21.01
N PRO A 319 -27.21 14.09 -21.73
CA PRO A 319 -26.38 12.91 -21.94
C PRO A 319 -25.84 12.36 -20.61
N ASN A 320 -25.82 11.04 -20.49
CA ASN A 320 -25.25 10.27 -19.39
C ASN A 320 -25.81 10.50 -17.98
N VAL A 321 -26.90 11.25 -17.78
CA VAL A 321 -27.52 11.42 -16.45
C VAL A 321 -27.82 10.08 -15.78
N ASP A 322 -28.42 9.15 -16.53
CA ASP A 322 -28.73 7.80 -16.04
C ASP A 322 -27.49 7.08 -15.52
N TYR A 323 -26.34 7.26 -16.17
CA TYR A 323 -25.08 6.68 -15.74
C TYR A 323 -24.64 7.24 -14.38
N TYR A 324 -24.66 8.56 -14.19
CA TYR A 324 -24.28 9.15 -12.91
C TYR A 324 -25.26 8.81 -11.79
N ASP A 325 -26.56 8.80 -12.08
CA ASP A 325 -27.60 8.46 -11.11
C ASP A 325 -27.54 7.00 -10.67
N ILE A 326 -27.28 6.09 -11.61
CA ILE A 326 -27.10 4.67 -11.32
C ILE A 326 -25.78 4.47 -10.56
N MET A 327 -24.66 5.02 -11.05
CA MET A 327 -23.36 4.83 -10.41
C MET A 327 -23.25 5.44 -9.01
N SER A 328 -24.06 6.46 -8.69
CA SER A 328 -24.16 6.99 -7.33
C SER A 328 -24.62 5.96 -6.30
N LYS A 329 -25.28 4.88 -6.75
CA LYS A 329 -25.79 3.76 -5.95
C LYS A 329 -24.90 2.52 -6.02
N ASN A 330 -23.75 2.61 -6.70
CA ASN A 330 -22.83 1.50 -6.86
C ASN A 330 -22.35 0.99 -5.49
N PRO A 331 -22.51 -0.31 -5.18
CA PRO A 331 -22.00 -0.86 -3.92
C PRO A 331 -20.47 -0.86 -3.90
N GLY A 332 -19.92 -0.68 -2.71
CA GLY A 332 -18.53 -0.96 -2.40
C GLY A 332 -17.59 0.25 -2.37
N ASN A 333 -16.30 -0.01 -2.19
CA ASN A 333 -15.30 1.02 -1.94
C ASN A 333 -14.02 0.82 -2.76
N SER A 334 -13.65 1.82 -3.57
CA SER A 334 -12.44 1.80 -4.40
C SER A 334 -11.15 1.61 -3.62
N ASP A 335 -11.05 2.17 -2.41
CA ASP A 335 -9.85 2.07 -1.59
C ASP A 335 -9.67 0.64 -1.04
N LEU A 336 -10.78 -0.06 -0.74
CA LEU A 336 -10.75 -1.47 -0.35
C LEU A 336 -10.37 -2.39 -1.50
N ILE A 337 -10.72 -2.02 -2.74
CA ILE A 337 -10.39 -2.78 -3.94
C ILE A 337 -8.93 -2.52 -4.39
N PHE A 338 -8.48 -1.26 -4.43
CA PHE A 338 -7.15 -0.90 -4.97
C PHE A 338 -6.06 -0.77 -3.91
N VAL A 339 -6.31 0.06 -2.90
CA VAL A 339 -5.28 0.54 -1.99
C VAL A 339 -4.91 -0.53 -0.97
N LEU A 340 -5.93 -1.16 -0.37
CA LEU A 340 -5.74 -2.15 0.68
C LEU A 340 -4.85 -3.33 0.23
N PRO A 341 -5.10 -3.99 -0.93
CA PRO A 341 -4.24 -5.09 -1.42
C PRO A 341 -2.76 -4.71 -1.57
N ILE A 342 -2.45 -3.51 -2.06
CA ILE A 342 -1.07 -3.05 -2.23
C ILE A 342 -0.37 -2.93 -0.86
N ILE A 343 -1.06 -2.35 0.13
CA ILE A 343 -0.52 -2.18 1.48
C ILE A 343 -0.20 -3.53 2.12
N VAL A 344 -1.12 -4.51 2.06
CA VAL A 344 -0.87 -5.83 2.67
C VAL A 344 0.23 -6.61 1.95
N ILE A 345 0.36 -6.52 0.62
CA ILE A 345 1.52 -7.11 -0.10
C ILE A 345 2.83 -6.51 0.37
N ALA A 346 2.89 -5.19 0.54
CA ALA A 346 4.09 -4.51 1.00
C ALA A 346 4.48 -5.00 2.41
N LEU A 347 3.50 -5.15 3.32
CA LEU A 347 3.72 -5.67 4.67
C LEU A 347 4.19 -7.12 4.68
N ILE A 348 3.54 -8.02 3.93
CA ILE A 348 3.95 -9.43 3.83
C ILE A 348 5.36 -9.54 3.25
N THR A 349 5.62 -8.85 2.14
CA THR A 349 6.91 -8.86 1.45
C THR A 349 8.03 -8.44 2.38
N THR A 350 7.80 -7.40 3.18
CA THR A 350 8.73 -6.94 4.20
C THR A 350 9.07 -8.03 5.21
N LEU A 351 8.06 -8.72 5.75
CA LEU A 351 8.27 -9.77 6.75
C LEU A 351 9.01 -10.97 6.15
N LEU A 352 8.69 -11.34 4.90
CA LEU A 352 9.41 -12.38 4.16
C LEU A 352 10.87 -12.00 3.95
N LEU A 353 11.18 -10.74 3.64
CA LEU A 353 12.56 -10.24 3.60
C LEU A 353 13.23 -10.29 4.99
N GLY A 354 12.46 -10.08 6.06
CA GLY A 354 12.88 -10.32 7.44
C GLY A 354 13.34 -11.77 7.65
N PHE A 355 12.52 -12.76 7.30
CA PHE A 355 12.90 -14.18 7.38
C PHE A 355 14.06 -14.54 6.45
N ALA A 356 14.10 -14.00 5.24
CA ALA A 356 15.21 -14.20 4.31
C ALA A 356 16.53 -13.65 4.90
N PHE A 357 16.47 -12.51 5.57
CA PHE A 357 17.63 -11.94 6.28
C PHE A 357 18.13 -12.88 7.39
N ILE A 358 17.22 -13.53 8.14
CA ILE A 358 17.57 -14.54 9.14
C ILE A 358 18.27 -15.73 8.50
N MET A 359 17.75 -16.24 7.38
CA MET A 359 18.35 -17.38 6.69
C MET A 359 19.75 -17.07 6.15
N ILE A 360 19.92 -15.92 5.48
CA ILE A 360 21.16 -15.56 4.79
C ILE A 360 22.27 -15.21 5.80
N ASN A 361 21.95 -14.39 6.80
CA ASN A 361 22.97 -13.84 7.69
C ASN A 361 23.16 -14.66 8.97
N LYS A 362 22.29 -15.64 9.24
CA LYS A 362 22.21 -16.41 10.49
C LYS A 362 22.52 -15.54 11.73
N PRO A 363 21.83 -14.40 11.87
CA PRO A 363 22.06 -13.50 12.98
C PRO A 363 21.80 -14.26 14.30
N ASN A 364 22.63 -13.99 15.31
CA ASN A 364 22.38 -14.44 16.68
C ASN A 364 21.14 -13.71 17.22
N ILE A 365 19.95 -14.17 16.85
CA ILE A 365 18.68 -13.60 17.30
C ILE A 365 18.32 -14.23 18.65
N SER A 366 17.71 -13.44 19.55
CA SER A 366 17.14 -14.01 20.77
C SER A 366 15.92 -14.86 20.43
N LYS A 367 15.73 -16.02 21.08
CA LYS A 367 14.53 -16.87 20.86
C LYS A 367 13.21 -16.07 20.94
N ILE A 368 13.16 -15.09 21.85
CA ILE A 368 12.01 -14.18 22.02
C ILE A 368 11.84 -13.26 20.79
N GLY A 369 12.93 -12.69 20.25
CA GLY A 369 12.88 -11.88 19.04
C GLY A 369 12.41 -12.67 17.81
N PHE A 370 12.84 -13.93 17.68
CA PHE A 370 12.36 -14.82 16.62
C PHE A 370 10.87 -15.15 16.77
N ILE A 371 10.41 -15.47 17.98
CA ILE A 371 8.99 -15.73 18.27
C ILE A 371 8.12 -14.50 17.96
N ASN A 372 8.59 -13.29 18.31
CA ASN A 372 7.84 -12.07 18.03
C ASN A 372 7.71 -11.80 16.52
N LEU A 373 8.78 -12.01 15.73
CA LEU A 373 8.73 -11.92 14.27
C LEU A 373 7.74 -12.94 13.69
N TYR A 374 7.75 -14.16 14.22
CA TYR A 374 6.87 -15.25 13.82
C TYR A 374 5.39 -14.95 14.11
N ILE A 375 5.06 -14.51 15.32
CA ILE A 375 3.70 -14.10 15.69
C ILE A 375 3.25 -12.91 14.84
N GLY A 376 4.12 -11.91 14.65
CA GLY A 376 3.84 -10.77 13.79
C GLY A 376 3.50 -11.20 12.35
N PHE A 377 4.22 -12.20 11.83
CA PHE A 377 3.91 -12.79 10.53
C PHE A 377 2.56 -13.50 10.47
N LEU A 378 2.18 -14.27 11.49
CA LEU A 378 0.87 -14.91 11.52
C LEU A 378 -0.27 -13.88 11.54
N VAL A 379 -0.13 -12.83 12.35
CA VAL A 379 -1.13 -11.75 12.45
C VAL A 379 -1.26 -11.02 11.11
N ILE A 380 -0.13 -10.56 10.54
CA ILE A 380 -0.12 -9.83 9.27
C ILE A 380 -0.58 -10.73 8.12
N GLY A 381 -0.19 -12.01 8.12
CA GLY A 381 -0.67 -12.99 7.15
C GLY A 381 -2.19 -13.15 7.20
N GLY A 382 -2.77 -13.26 8.40
CA GLY A 382 -4.23 -13.33 8.59
C GLY A 382 -4.95 -12.09 8.10
N ILE A 383 -4.48 -10.91 8.50
CA ILE A 383 -5.02 -9.62 8.03
C ILE A 383 -4.96 -9.54 6.51
N SER A 384 -3.85 -9.98 5.90
CA SER A 384 -3.67 -9.94 4.46
C SER A 384 -4.66 -10.83 3.73
N LEU A 385 -4.85 -12.07 4.18
CA LEU A 385 -5.82 -12.98 3.59
C LEU A 385 -7.24 -12.41 3.68
N THR A 386 -7.63 -11.88 4.84
CA THR A 386 -8.94 -11.23 5.00
C THR A 386 -9.08 -10.03 4.06
N ALA A 387 -8.06 -9.18 3.97
CA ALA A 387 -8.05 -8.01 3.08
C ALA A 387 -8.22 -8.40 1.61
N PHE A 388 -7.58 -9.48 1.15
CA PHE A 388 -7.76 -9.99 -0.21
C PHE A 388 -9.17 -10.50 -0.49
N LEU A 389 -9.76 -11.22 0.47
CA LEU A 389 -11.12 -11.73 0.33
C LEU A 389 -12.13 -10.58 0.31
N VAL A 390 -11.94 -9.56 1.17
CA VAL A 390 -12.76 -8.35 1.16
C VAL A 390 -12.62 -7.64 -0.18
N SER A 391 -11.41 -7.36 -0.65
CA SER A 391 -11.17 -6.72 -1.96
C SER A 391 -11.85 -7.46 -3.11
N GLN A 392 -11.77 -8.80 -3.15
CA GLN A 392 -12.43 -9.61 -4.17
C GLN A 392 -13.95 -9.56 -4.06
N ASN A 393 -14.50 -9.62 -2.85
CA ASN A 393 -15.93 -9.55 -2.61
C ASN A 393 -16.51 -8.18 -3.01
N GLU A 394 -15.82 -7.09 -2.65
CA GLU A 394 -16.18 -5.73 -3.06
C GLU A 394 -16.20 -5.60 -4.58
N LEU A 395 -15.16 -6.09 -5.27
CA LEU A 395 -15.09 -6.07 -6.73
C LEU A 395 -16.23 -6.89 -7.38
N ASN A 396 -16.51 -8.08 -6.86
CA ASN A 396 -17.59 -8.93 -7.37
C ASN A 396 -18.97 -8.26 -7.18
N SER A 397 -19.20 -7.59 -6.05
CA SER A 397 -20.44 -6.87 -5.77
C SER A 397 -20.69 -5.75 -6.78
N VAL A 398 -19.63 -5.05 -7.19
CA VAL A 398 -19.69 -4.00 -8.22
C VAL A 398 -20.01 -4.61 -9.59
N ILE A 399 -19.39 -5.74 -9.93
CA ILE A 399 -19.66 -6.45 -11.19
C ILE A 399 -21.12 -6.93 -11.25
N ASP A 400 -21.61 -7.51 -10.16
CA ASP A 400 -23.00 -7.95 -10.03
C ASP A 400 -23.96 -6.77 -10.14
N PHE A 401 -23.61 -5.62 -9.54
CA PHE A 401 -24.36 -4.38 -9.70
C PHE A 401 -24.47 -3.96 -11.17
N TRP A 402 -23.36 -3.85 -11.91
CA TRP A 402 -23.38 -3.52 -13.33
C TRP A 402 -24.19 -4.54 -14.17
N ASN A 403 -24.06 -5.82 -13.84
CA ASN A 403 -24.77 -6.91 -14.52
C ASN A 403 -26.27 -6.96 -14.16
N SER A 404 -26.71 -6.35 -13.06
CA SER A 404 -28.11 -6.29 -12.65
C SER A 404 -28.89 -5.12 -13.27
N GLN A 405 -28.20 -4.17 -13.91
CA GLN A 405 -28.83 -3.01 -14.54
C GLN A 405 -29.74 -3.40 -15.73
N SER A 406 -30.61 -2.49 -16.14
CA SER A 406 -31.55 -2.69 -17.24
C SER A 406 -30.85 -3.03 -18.56
N ASP A 407 -31.54 -3.73 -19.45
CA ASP A 407 -31.02 -4.08 -20.78
C ASP A 407 -30.73 -2.84 -21.62
N GLU A 408 -31.51 -1.78 -21.43
CA GLU A 408 -31.27 -0.49 -22.06
C GLU A 408 -29.94 0.11 -21.60
N PHE A 409 -29.72 0.23 -20.29
CA PHE A 409 -28.46 0.73 -19.72
C PHE A 409 -27.26 -0.08 -20.20
N LYS A 410 -27.39 -1.40 -20.25
CA LYS A 410 -26.33 -2.28 -20.76
C LYS A 410 -25.99 -2.02 -22.23
N ARG A 411 -26.98 -1.69 -23.05
CA ARG A 411 -26.79 -1.41 -24.48
C ARG A 411 -26.23 -0.01 -24.72
N THR A 412 -26.68 0.99 -23.96
CA THR A 412 -26.35 2.40 -24.18
C THR A 412 -25.12 2.88 -23.40
N VAL A 413 -24.73 2.19 -22.33
CA VAL A 413 -23.59 2.58 -21.47
C VAL A 413 -22.56 1.46 -21.34
N THR A 414 -22.96 0.28 -20.84
CA THR A 414 -22.00 -0.81 -20.55
C THR A 414 -21.28 -1.30 -21.81
N LYS A 415 -22.02 -1.55 -22.90
CA LYS A 415 -21.44 -2.05 -24.15
C LYS A 415 -20.50 -1.04 -24.82
N PRO A 416 -20.83 0.26 -24.95
CA PRO A 416 -19.87 1.23 -25.44
C PRO A 416 -18.61 1.36 -24.57
N LEU A 417 -18.75 1.28 -23.24
CA LEU A 417 -17.61 1.42 -22.31
C LEU A 417 -16.68 0.20 -22.29
N PHE A 418 -17.24 -1.01 -22.32
CA PHE A 418 -16.50 -2.24 -22.05
C PHE A 418 -16.54 -3.25 -23.20
N GLY A 419 -17.22 -2.93 -24.30
CA GLY A 419 -17.38 -3.81 -25.46
C GLY A 419 -18.39 -4.96 -25.25
N THR A 420 -19.03 -5.05 -24.08
CA THR A 420 -19.93 -6.15 -23.69
C THR A 420 -21.13 -5.65 -22.87
N THR A 421 -22.25 -6.37 -22.93
CA THR A 421 -23.42 -6.13 -22.07
C THR A 421 -23.36 -6.90 -20.75
N LYS A 422 -22.39 -7.81 -20.60
CA LYS A 422 -22.16 -8.61 -19.40
C LYS A 422 -20.68 -8.57 -19.05
N ILE A 423 -20.37 -8.12 -17.84
CA ILE A 423 -19.01 -8.00 -17.32
C ILE A 423 -18.65 -9.30 -16.62
N ASP A 424 -17.56 -9.92 -17.06
CA ASP A 424 -17.03 -11.14 -16.43
C ASP A 424 -16.26 -10.80 -15.15
N TYR A 425 -16.23 -11.74 -14.21
CA TYR A 425 -15.44 -11.59 -13.00
C TYR A 425 -13.94 -11.50 -13.32
N PHE A 426 -13.24 -10.55 -12.70
CA PHE A 426 -11.80 -10.35 -12.96
C PHE A 426 -10.91 -11.36 -12.22
N TRP A 427 -11.43 -12.16 -11.28
CA TRP A 427 -10.63 -13.13 -10.54
C TRP A 427 -11.43 -14.39 -10.17
N LEU A 428 -11.80 -14.56 -8.90
CA LEU A 428 -12.56 -15.70 -8.39
C LEU A 428 -13.94 -15.24 -7.93
N HIS A 429 -14.94 -16.11 -8.07
CA HIS A 429 -16.33 -15.80 -7.73
C HIS A 429 -17.04 -16.97 -7.05
N GLY A 430 -18.07 -16.67 -6.27
CA GLY A 430 -18.92 -17.68 -5.61
C GLY A 430 -18.13 -18.76 -4.86
N ASN A 431 -18.32 -20.02 -5.26
CA ASN A 431 -17.68 -21.18 -4.64
C ASN A 431 -16.15 -21.17 -4.75
N GLU A 432 -15.59 -20.56 -5.80
CA GLU A 432 -14.14 -20.45 -5.98
C GLU A 432 -13.51 -19.53 -4.92
N LEU A 433 -14.21 -18.43 -4.58
CA LEU A 433 -13.80 -17.51 -3.52
C LEU A 433 -13.84 -18.20 -2.16
N VAL A 434 -14.91 -18.96 -1.88
CA VAL A 434 -15.05 -19.75 -0.64
C VAL A 434 -13.94 -20.80 -0.54
N ALA A 435 -13.67 -21.53 -1.62
CA ALA A 435 -12.60 -22.52 -1.66
C ALA A 435 -11.22 -21.87 -1.42
N SER A 436 -10.96 -20.72 -2.05
CA SER A 436 -9.74 -19.95 -1.85
C SER A 436 -9.59 -19.50 -0.38
N ALA A 437 -10.68 -19.05 0.25
CA ALA A 437 -10.69 -18.69 1.66
C ALA A 437 -10.32 -19.88 2.56
N ILE A 438 -10.97 -21.03 2.37
CA ILE A 438 -10.72 -22.24 3.17
C ILE A 438 -9.26 -22.69 3.05
N LEU A 439 -8.72 -22.72 1.82
CA LEU A 439 -7.33 -23.10 1.57
C LEU A 439 -6.35 -22.11 2.22
N SER A 440 -6.63 -20.81 2.08
CA SER A 440 -5.77 -19.76 2.63
C SER A 440 -5.77 -19.74 4.16
N PHE A 441 -6.92 -19.93 4.81
CA PHE A 441 -6.98 -20.00 6.27
C PHE A 441 -6.39 -21.31 6.81
N SER A 442 -6.56 -22.42 6.10
CA SER A 442 -5.94 -23.71 6.45
C SER A 442 -4.41 -23.62 6.47
N PHE A 443 -3.80 -22.80 5.62
CA PHE A 443 -2.38 -22.47 5.68
C PHE A 443 -1.98 -21.78 6.99
N ILE A 444 -2.76 -20.80 7.47
CA ILE A 444 -2.48 -20.13 8.76
C ILE A 444 -2.62 -21.10 9.93
N PHE A 445 -3.64 -21.96 9.92
CA PHE A 445 -3.79 -23.00 10.93
C PHE A 445 -2.60 -23.98 10.94
N ALA A 446 -2.13 -24.39 9.77
CA ALA A 446 -0.96 -25.27 9.65
C ALA A 446 0.31 -24.60 10.21
N LEU A 447 0.54 -23.32 9.89
CA LEU A 447 1.65 -22.57 10.47
C LEU A 447 1.50 -22.42 11.99
N LEU A 448 0.33 -22.01 12.49
CA LEU A 448 0.05 -21.92 13.93
C LEU A 448 0.38 -23.23 14.66
N ALA A 449 -0.01 -24.38 14.10
CA ALA A 449 0.29 -25.69 14.69
C ALA A 449 1.80 -25.95 14.79
N ILE A 450 2.56 -25.60 13.74
CA ILE A 450 4.04 -25.68 13.73
C ILE A 450 4.64 -24.76 14.80
N GLY A 451 4.16 -23.52 14.88
CA GLY A 451 4.63 -22.52 15.85
C GLY A 451 4.34 -22.90 17.30
N ILE A 452 3.13 -23.36 17.61
CA ILE A 452 2.74 -23.81 18.95
C ILE A 452 3.56 -25.04 19.35
N SER A 453 3.74 -26.01 18.46
CA SER A 453 4.59 -27.19 18.69
C SER A 453 6.03 -26.78 19.05
N HIS A 454 6.57 -25.75 18.40
CA HIS A 454 7.90 -25.21 18.71
C HIS A 454 7.97 -24.52 20.06
N ILE A 455 7.03 -23.62 20.34
CA ILE A 455 6.97 -22.86 21.60
C ILE A 455 6.79 -23.80 22.80
N LEU A 456 5.96 -24.84 22.66
CA LEU A 456 5.76 -25.86 23.69
C LEU A 456 7.03 -26.69 23.93
N LYS A 457 7.76 -27.08 22.88
CA LYS A 457 9.06 -27.77 23.01
C LYS A 457 10.11 -26.90 23.71
N ILE A 458 10.13 -25.59 23.47
CA ILE A 458 11.01 -24.65 24.18
C ILE A 458 10.63 -24.56 25.66
N LYS A 459 9.34 -24.47 26.00
CA LYS A 459 8.86 -24.42 27.40
C LYS A 459 9.11 -25.71 28.18
N GLN A 460 9.16 -26.86 27.49
CA GLN A 460 9.30 -28.16 28.14
C GLN A 460 10.72 -28.51 28.60
N GLY A 461 11.76 -27.78 28.22
CA GLY A 461 13.09 -27.87 28.85
C GLY A 461 13.73 -29.28 28.92
N LYS A 462 13.26 -30.26 28.16
CA LYS A 462 13.94 -31.56 27.99
C LYS A 462 14.81 -31.50 26.74
N ILE A 463 15.92 -30.77 26.85
CA ILE A 463 17.13 -31.24 26.19
C ILE A 463 17.48 -32.52 26.95
N ILE A 464 17.04 -33.66 26.41
CA ILE A 464 17.50 -34.96 26.88
C ILE A 464 19.00 -34.96 26.57
N ALA A 465 19.81 -34.66 27.58
CA ALA A 465 21.22 -34.95 27.53
C ALA A 465 21.34 -36.44 27.16
N PRO A 466 22.08 -36.82 26.11
CA PRO A 466 22.30 -38.22 25.84
C PRO A 466 23.01 -38.80 27.06
N ILE A 467 22.31 -39.69 27.75
CA ILE A 467 22.92 -40.55 28.77
C ILE A 467 24.01 -41.32 28.03
N LYS A 468 25.26 -40.96 28.29
CA LYS A 468 26.42 -41.78 27.89
C LYS A 468 26.18 -43.19 28.46
N LYS A 469 26.09 -44.18 27.56
CA LYS A 469 26.48 -45.55 27.86
C LYS A 469 27.72 -45.86 27.05
#